data_AF-A0A416U335-F1
#
_entry.id   AF-A0A416U335-F1
#
_cell.length_a   1.000
_cell.length_b   1.000
_cell.length_c   1.000
_cell.angle_alpha   90.00
_cell.angle_beta   90.00
_cell.angle_gamma   90.00
#
_symmetry.space_group_name_H-M   'P 1'
#
loop_
_entity.id
_entity.type
_entity.pdbx_description
1 polymer ?
#
loop_
_entity_poly.entity_id
_entity_poly.type
_entity_poly.pdbx_seq_one_letter_code
_entity_poly.pdbx_strand_id
1 'polypeptide(L)'
;MNQDRVYENRRNSYQGNPMERPEPFFAAQPLWGRSMEEQQEARERQRMQSYYSRTASDLQRLVEAECDRMDYRGSMMYDEFPDRLMMEHTCRNIARQYSRENGGKDEKTAEEELLDLIGVLFYNEMFRRRSRRKHYYNLWL
;
A
#
# COMPACT_ATOMS: atom_id res chain seq x y z
N MET A 1 41.56 27.41 44.55
CA MET A 1 40.32 26.65 44.84
C MET A 1 39.26 27.68 45.14
N ASN A 2 38.05 27.76 44.59
CA ASN A 2 37.18 26.98 43.70
C ASN A 2 35.94 27.91 43.56
N GLN A 3 35.00 27.90 42.60
CA GLN A 3 34.75 27.13 41.39
C GLN A 3 33.74 27.89 40.49
N ASP A 4 33.53 29.20 40.67
CA ASP A 4 32.27 29.84 40.20
C ASP A 4 32.35 30.59 38.87
N ARG A 5 33.51 30.60 38.19
CA ARG A 5 33.70 31.36 36.93
C ARG A 5 33.59 30.53 35.65
N VAL A 6 33.09 29.30 35.72
CA VAL A 6 33.07 28.38 34.55
C VAL A 6 31.71 28.33 33.84
N TYR A 7 30.65 28.96 34.36
CA TYR A 7 29.30 28.79 33.81
C TYR A 7 28.72 29.94 32.97
N GLU A 8 29.44 31.03 32.73
CA GLU A 8 28.80 32.23 32.16
C GLU A 8 29.19 32.59 30.73
N ASN A 9 30.02 31.80 30.05
CA ASN A 9 30.52 32.17 28.72
C ASN A 9 30.24 31.13 27.63
N ARG A 10 28.97 30.74 27.47
CA ARG A 10 28.52 29.90 26.34
C ARG A 10 27.25 30.41 25.64
N ARG A 11 26.96 31.71 25.74
CA ARG A 11 25.88 32.38 25.01
C ARG A 11 26.47 33.46 24.11
N ASN A 12 27.08 33.08 22.99
CA ASN A 12 27.13 33.87 21.76
C ASN A 12 28.09 33.22 20.75
N SER A 13 27.57 32.35 19.90
CA SER A 13 28.24 32.00 18.64
C SER A 13 27.24 31.47 17.61
N TYR A 14 26.07 32.10 17.50
CA TYR A 14 25.14 31.89 16.38
C TYR A 14 25.07 33.18 15.54
N GLN A 15 26.23 33.61 15.06
CA GLN A 15 26.33 34.49 13.91
C GLN A 15 27.24 33.78 12.90
N GLY A 16 26.68 32.80 12.22
CA GLY A 16 27.32 32.06 11.14
C GLY A 16 26.27 31.78 10.08
N ASN A 17 26.61 32.02 8.81
CA ASN A 17 25.70 31.92 7.66
C ASN A 17 24.92 30.59 7.69
N PRO A 18 23.60 30.58 7.42
CA PRO A 18 22.76 29.39 7.57
C PRO A 18 23.00 28.28 6.52
N MET A 19 24.09 28.34 5.75
CA MET A 19 24.34 27.43 4.62
C MET A 19 25.71 26.73 4.71
N GLU A 20 26.09 26.21 5.87
CA GLU A 20 27.34 25.44 6.05
C GLU A 20 27.18 24.19 6.92
N ARG A 21 25.95 23.75 7.19
CA ARG A 21 25.74 22.43 7.80
C ARG A 21 25.65 21.40 6.68
N PRO A 22 26.65 20.54 6.46
CA PRO A 22 26.46 19.40 5.57
C PRO A 22 25.33 18.57 6.16
N GLU A 23 24.24 18.44 5.40
CA GLU A 23 23.14 17.56 5.76
C GLU A 23 23.73 16.18 6.08
N PRO A 24 23.37 15.57 7.24
CA PRO A 24 23.92 14.28 7.60
C PRO A 24 23.61 13.28 6.48
N PHE A 25 24.56 12.39 6.16
CA PHE A 25 24.43 11.41 5.06
C PHE A 25 23.11 10.61 5.07
N PHE A 26 22.48 10.48 6.25
CA PHE A 26 21.19 9.80 6.42
C PHE A 26 19.96 10.66 6.07
N ALA A 27 20.07 12.00 6.06
CA ALA A 27 19.01 12.93 5.67
C ALA A 27 18.95 13.19 4.16
N ALA A 28 19.98 12.77 3.42
CA ALA A 28 20.07 12.95 1.97
C ALA A 28 19.38 11.84 1.14
N GLN A 29 18.55 10.99 1.76
CA GLN A 29 17.65 10.15 0.96
C GLN A 29 16.59 11.06 0.32
N PRO A 30 16.62 11.26 -1.01
CA PRO A 30 15.72 12.20 -1.64
C PRO A 30 14.31 11.61 -1.58
N LEU A 31 13.37 12.31 -0.94
CA LEU A 31 11.94 12.03 -1.09
C LEU A 31 11.52 11.93 -2.57
N TRP A 32 12.24 12.63 -3.46
CA TRP A 32 12.10 12.58 -4.92
C TRP A 32 12.37 11.20 -5.54
N GLY A 33 13.34 10.43 -5.02
CA GLY A 33 13.62 9.07 -5.53
C GLY A 33 12.47 8.09 -5.23
N ARG A 34 11.79 8.29 -4.10
CA ARG A 34 10.68 7.45 -3.64
C ARG A 34 9.39 7.69 -4.44
N SER A 35 9.09 8.95 -4.78
CA SER A 35 7.97 9.28 -5.67
C SER A 35 8.19 8.75 -7.10
N MET A 36 9.44 8.70 -7.57
CA MET A 36 9.78 8.09 -8.86
C MET A 36 9.60 6.58 -8.85
N GLU A 37 9.97 5.91 -7.76
CA GLU A 37 9.80 4.46 -7.58
C GLU A 37 8.32 4.06 -7.59
N GLU A 38 7.46 4.75 -6.82
CA GLU A 38 6.01 4.52 -6.83
C GLU A 38 5.38 4.73 -8.22
N GLN A 39 5.85 5.75 -8.96
CA GLN A 39 5.42 5.99 -10.33
C GLN A 39 5.88 4.88 -11.28
N GLN A 40 7.08 4.36 -11.09
CA GLN A 40 7.60 3.25 -11.88
C GLN A 40 6.81 1.96 -11.61
N GLU A 41 6.54 1.63 -10.34
CA GLU A 41 5.70 0.50 -9.97
C GLU A 41 4.29 0.60 -10.57
N ALA A 42 3.69 1.80 -10.56
CA ALA A 42 2.38 2.02 -11.16
C ALA A 42 2.39 1.77 -12.68
N ARG A 43 3.44 2.23 -13.38
CA ARG A 43 3.62 2.00 -14.82
C ARG A 43 3.86 0.53 -15.15
N GLU A 44 4.73 -0.13 -14.40
CA GLU A 44 5.01 -1.57 -14.56
C GLU A 44 3.76 -2.39 -14.30
N ARG A 45 2.97 -2.02 -13.29
CA ARG A 45 1.68 -2.66 -13.03
C ARG A 45 0.70 -2.51 -14.19
N GLN A 46 0.55 -1.30 -14.74
CA GLN A 46 -0.32 -1.06 -15.89
C GLN A 46 0.13 -1.90 -17.09
N ARG A 47 1.45 -2.03 -17.30
CA ARG A 47 2.02 -2.94 -18.32
C ARG A 47 1.65 -4.39 -18.04
N MET A 48 1.80 -4.86 -16.80
CA MET A 48 1.46 -6.24 -16.45
C MET A 48 -0.03 -6.54 -16.61
N GLN A 49 -0.90 -5.60 -16.23
CA GLN A 49 -2.36 -5.71 -16.41
C GLN A 49 -2.75 -5.83 -17.89
N SER A 50 -1.95 -5.30 -18.82
CA SER A 50 -2.19 -5.47 -20.27
C SER A 50 -2.02 -6.91 -20.75
N TYR A 51 -1.29 -7.75 -19.99
CA TYR A 51 -1.11 -9.17 -20.31
C TYR A 51 -2.23 -10.05 -19.74
N TYR A 52 -3.13 -9.48 -18.94
CA TYR A 52 -4.21 -10.26 -18.32
C TYR A 52 -5.20 -10.73 -19.38
N SER A 53 -5.69 -11.96 -19.19
CA SER A 53 -6.83 -12.43 -19.96
C SER A 53 -8.05 -11.55 -19.67
N ARG A 54 -9.05 -11.58 -20.57
CA ARG A 54 -10.30 -10.84 -20.36
C ARG A 54 -10.96 -11.18 -19.02
N THR A 55 -11.02 -12.47 -18.69
CA THR A 55 -11.57 -12.95 -17.42
C THR A 55 -10.78 -12.42 -16.21
N ALA A 56 -9.45 -12.47 -16.25
CA ALA A 56 -8.61 -11.94 -15.17
C ALA A 56 -8.72 -10.42 -15.05
N SER A 57 -8.88 -9.69 -16.16
CA SER A 57 -9.09 -8.24 -16.17
C SER A 57 -10.44 -7.86 -15.55
N ASP A 58 -11.50 -8.58 -15.90
CA ASP A 58 -12.84 -8.39 -15.33
C ASP A 58 -12.85 -8.71 -13.82
N LEU A 59 -12.20 -9.81 -13.41
CA LEU A 59 -12.03 -10.16 -11.99
C LEU A 59 -11.19 -9.12 -11.24
N GLN A 60 -10.09 -8.64 -11.83
CA GLN A 60 -9.26 -7.59 -11.24
C GLN A 60 -10.07 -6.32 -10.98
N ARG A 61 -10.95 -5.92 -11.91
CA ARG A 61 -11.86 -4.77 -11.72
C ARG A 61 -12.79 -4.98 -10.52
N LEU A 62 -13.35 -6.18 -10.36
CA LEU A 62 -14.23 -6.50 -9.23
C LEU A 62 -13.48 -6.52 -7.90
N VAL A 63 -12.29 -7.10 -7.88
CA VAL A 63 -11.38 -7.11 -6.72
C VAL A 63 -11.04 -5.67 -6.31
N GLU A 64 -10.66 -4.81 -7.25
CA GLU A 64 -10.35 -3.41 -6.97
C GLU A 64 -11.57 -2.68 -6.37
N ALA A 65 -12.77 -2.90 -6.91
CA ALA A 65 -14.01 -2.31 -6.40
C ALA A 65 -14.42 -2.83 -5.00
N GLU A 66 -14.17 -4.10 -4.69
CA GLU A 66 -14.39 -4.65 -3.34
C GLU A 66 -13.37 -4.08 -2.34
N CYS A 67 -12.11 -3.98 -2.74
CA CYS A 67 -11.07 -3.33 -1.95
C CYS A 67 -11.34 -1.83 -1.74
N ASP A 68 -11.92 -1.13 -2.71
CA ASP A 68 -12.36 0.28 -2.57
C ASP A 68 -13.44 0.42 -1.49
N ARG A 69 -14.41 -0.51 -1.47
CA ARG A 69 -15.44 -0.53 -0.43
C ARG A 69 -14.88 -0.76 0.96
N MET A 70 -13.75 -1.46 1.06
CA MET A 70 -13.03 -1.69 2.32
C MET A 70 -11.97 -0.63 2.62
N ASP A 71 -11.78 0.38 1.78
CA ASP A 71 -10.77 1.42 2.01
C ASP A 71 -11.26 2.49 3.00
N TYR A 72 -11.51 2.06 4.24
CA TYR A 72 -11.90 2.94 5.33
C TYR A 72 -11.21 2.55 6.64
N ARG A 73 -11.21 3.47 7.61
CA ARG A 73 -10.56 3.25 8.91
C ARG A 73 -11.34 2.20 9.71
N GLY A 74 -10.65 1.17 10.20
CA GLY A 74 -11.26 0.11 11.00
C GLY A 74 -11.94 -0.99 10.18
N SER A 75 -11.78 -1.01 8.86
CA SER A 75 -12.11 -2.17 8.04
C SER A 75 -11.15 -3.33 8.32
N MET A 76 -11.60 -4.57 8.09
CA MET A 76 -10.75 -5.77 8.11
C MET A 76 -9.45 -5.62 7.30
N MET A 77 -9.49 -4.87 6.20
CA MET A 77 -8.36 -4.67 5.31
C MET A 77 -7.09 -4.12 6.01
N TYR A 78 -7.27 -3.31 7.05
CA TYR A 78 -6.18 -2.67 7.78
C TYR A 78 -5.94 -3.25 9.18
N ASP A 79 -6.60 -4.36 9.51
CA ASP A 79 -6.32 -5.08 10.75
C ASP A 79 -4.90 -5.64 10.75
N GLU A 80 -4.28 -5.72 11.92
CA GLU A 80 -2.95 -6.30 12.07
C GLU A 80 -2.94 -7.74 11.53
N PHE A 81 -3.98 -8.50 11.87
CA PHE A 81 -4.24 -9.86 11.43
C PHE A 81 -5.64 -9.96 10.81
N PRO A 82 -5.79 -9.88 9.48
CA PRO A 82 -7.08 -10.06 8.85
C PRO A 82 -7.56 -11.50 9.05
N ASP A 83 -8.84 -11.68 9.39
CA ASP A 83 -9.43 -13.00 9.61
C ASP A 83 -9.53 -13.80 8.30
N ARG A 84 -9.09 -15.06 8.34
CA ARG A 84 -9.03 -15.92 7.15
C ARG A 84 -10.42 -16.24 6.59
N LEU A 85 -11.42 -16.48 7.44
CA LEU A 85 -12.77 -16.82 6.98
C LEU A 85 -13.43 -15.62 6.30
N MET A 86 -13.22 -14.43 6.85
CA MET A 86 -13.71 -13.18 6.25
C MET A 86 -13.03 -12.88 4.90
N MET A 87 -11.74 -13.15 4.78
CA MET A 87 -11.03 -13.04 3.49
C MET A 87 -11.61 -14.02 2.46
N GLU A 88 -11.77 -15.29 2.80
CA GLU A 88 -12.36 -16.29 1.90
C GLU A 88 -13.82 -15.96 1.55
N HIS A 89 -14.59 -15.43 2.51
CA HIS A 89 -15.95 -14.97 2.27
C HIS A 89 -15.98 -13.82 1.24
N THR A 90 -15.04 -12.89 1.33
CA THR A 90 -14.89 -11.78 0.38
C THR A 90 -14.57 -12.31 -1.02
N CYS A 91 -13.64 -13.26 -1.16
CA CYS A 91 -13.34 -13.90 -2.44
C CYS A 91 -14.56 -14.59 -3.07
N ARG A 92 -15.36 -15.32 -2.28
CA ARG A 92 -16.61 -15.94 -2.75
C ARG A 92 -17.64 -14.89 -3.17
N ASN A 93 -17.75 -13.78 -2.46
CA ASN A 93 -18.65 -12.69 -2.84
C ASN A 93 -18.27 -12.07 -4.20
N ILE A 94 -16.98 -11.89 -4.46
CA ILE A 94 -16.47 -11.43 -5.76
C ILE A 94 -16.80 -12.45 -6.85
N ALA A 95 -16.57 -13.74 -6.60
CA ALA A 95 -16.88 -14.80 -7.55
C ALA A 95 -18.37 -14.84 -7.91
N ARG A 96 -19.25 -14.73 -6.91
CA ARG A 96 -20.71 -14.61 -7.10
C ARG A 96 -21.09 -13.36 -7.89
N GLN A 97 -20.43 -12.24 -7.65
CA GLN A 97 -20.67 -11.02 -8.42
C GLN A 97 -20.27 -11.20 -9.89
N TYR A 98 -19.12 -11.82 -10.15
CA TYR A 98 -18.67 -12.14 -11.51
C TYR A 98 -19.64 -13.07 -12.23
N SER A 99 -20.16 -14.11 -11.56
CA SER A 99 -21.14 -15.03 -12.14
C SER A 99 -22.46 -14.32 -12.50
N ARG A 100 -22.93 -13.41 -11.63
CA ARG A 100 -24.12 -12.58 -11.90
C ARG A 100 -23.95 -11.67 -13.11
N GLU A 101 -22.75 -11.11 -13.30
CA GLU A 101 -22.44 -10.22 -14.42
C GLU A 101 -22.27 -10.99 -15.75
N ASN A 102 -21.76 -12.23 -15.72
CA ASN A 102 -21.44 -13.01 -16.93
C ASN A 102 -22.46 -14.10 -17.32
N GLY A 103 -23.48 -14.38 -16.50
CA GLY A 103 -24.65 -15.18 -16.90
C GLY A 103 -24.37 -16.63 -17.32
N GLY A 104 -23.37 -17.29 -16.73
CA GLY A 104 -22.96 -18.66 -17.08
C GLY A 104 -23.85 -19.77 -16.50
N LYS A 105 -24.08 -20.84 -17.26
CA LYS A 105 -24.97 -21.96 -16.91
C LYS A 105 -24.37 -23.06 -16.02
N ASP A 106 -23.10 -22.95 -15.62
CA ASP A 106 -22.42 -23.88 -14.70
C ASP A 106 -21.77 -23.11 -13.54
N GLU A 107 -22.62 -22.46 -12.74
CA GLU A 107 -22.24 -21.42 -11.78
C GLU A 107 -21.28 -21.90 -10.69
N LYS A 108 -21.42 -23.14 -10.20
CA LYS A 108 -20.67 -23.63 -9.03
C LYS A 108 -19.28 -24.15 -9.34
N THR A 109 -19.12 -24.88 -10.45
CA THR A 109 -17.82 -25.46 -10.83
C THR A 109 -16.85 -24.35 -11.29
N ALA A 110 -17.36 -23.41 -12.08
CA ALA A 110 -16.56 -22.26 -12.53
C ALA A 110 -16.25 -21.29 -11.37
N GLU A 111 -17.13 -21.17 -10.37
CA GLU A 111 -16.85 -20.39 -9.15
C GLU A 111 -15.62 -20.96 -8.43
N GLU A 112 -15.59 -22.27 -8.17
CA GLU A 112 -14.49 -22.94 -7.49
C GLU A 112 -13.15 -22.82 -8.24
N GLU A 113 -13.16 -22.99 -9.56
CA GLU A 113 -11.94 -22.84 -10.38
C GLU A 113 -11.38 -21.42 -10.37
N LEU A 114 -12.25 -20.41 -10.27
CA LEU A 114 -11.84 -19.00 -10.27
C LEU A 114 -11.46 -18.51 -8.86
N LEU A 115 -11.82 -19.21 -7.79
CA LEU A 115 -11.52 -18.78 -6.41
C LEU A 115 -10.02 -18.62 -6.15
N ASP A 116 -9.18 -19.50 -6.69
CA ASP A 116 -7.73 -19.42 -6.52
C ASP A 116 -7.17 -18.16 -7.20
N LEU A 117 -7.62 -17.89 -8.44
CA LEU A 117 -7.23 -16.68 -9.16
C LEU A 117 -7.71 -15.42 -8.43
N ILE A 118 -8.97 -15.40 -8.01
CA ILE A 118 -9.56 -14.28 -7.24
C ILE A 118 -8.77 -14.06 -5.96
N GLY A 119 -8.43 -15.13 -5.24
CA GLY A 119 -7.62 -15.07 -4.02
C GLY A 119 -6.28 -14.38 -4.27
N VAL A 120 -5.53 -14.84 -5.28
CA VAL A 120 -4.23 -14.24 -5.64
C VAL A 120 -4.37 -12.74 -5.95
N LEU A 121 -5.35 -12.36 -6.78
CA LEU A 121 -5.58 -10.96 -7.14
C LEU A 121 -5.98 -10.13 -5.91
N PHE A 122 -6.88 -10.65 -5.08
CA PHE A 122 -7.38 -9.99 -3.88
C PHE A 122 -6.29 -9.76 -2.83
N TYR A 123 -5.50 -10.79 -2.52
CA TYR A 123 -4.41 -10.65 -1.57
C TYR A 123 -3.32 -9.70 -2.08
N ASN A 124 -3.01 -9.74 -3.38
CA ASN A 124 -2.06 -8.81 -3.98
C ASN A 124 -2.56 -7.36 -3.87
N GLU A 125 -3.83 -7.11 -4.19
CA GLU A 125 -4.44 -5.78 -4.12
C GLU A 125 -4.46 -5.23 -2.69
N MET A 126 -4.83 -6.07 -1.71
CA MET A 126 -4.78 -5.69 -0.29
C MET A 126 -3.36 -5.40 0.17
N PHE A 127 -2.39 -6.27 -0.15
CA PHE A 127 -0.99 -6.07 0.20
C PHE A 127 -0.48 -4.72 -0.33
N ARG A 128 -0.72 -4.45 -1.61
CA ARG A 128 -0.36 -3.21 -2.30
C ARG A 128 -0.92 -1.96 -1.64
N ARG A 129 -2.20 -1.98 -1.22
CA ARG A 129 -2.82 -0.84 -0.53
C ARG A 129 -2.31 -0.68 0.91
N ARG A 130 -2.09 -1.79 1.62
CA ARG A 130 -1.51 -1.78 2.98
C ARG A 130 -0.08 -1.25 2.96
N SER A 131 0.74 -1.68 1.99
CA SER A 131 2.11 -1.19 1.82
C SER A 131 2.14 0.31 1.54
N ARG A 132 1.32 0.79 0.58
CA ARG A 132 1.19 2.24 0.32
C ARG A 132 0.74 3.04 1.54
N ARG A 133 -0.24 2.55 2.31
CA ARG A 133 -0.69 3.24 3.53
C ARG A 133 0.39 3.28 4.63
N LYS A 134 1.19 2.22 4.80
CA LYS A 134 2.37 2.24 5.69
C LYS A 134 3.42 3.26 5.22
N HIS A 135 3.61 3.40 3.91
CA HIS A 135 4.49 4.43 3.35
C HIS A 135 4.04 5.83 3.77
N TYR A 136 2.74 6.16 3.78
CA TYR A 136 2.27 7.47 4.23
C TYR A 136 2.47 7.72 5.73
N TYR A 137 2.25 6.73 6.61
CA TYR A 137 2.47 6.94 8.06
C TYR A 137 3.95 7.06 8.44
N ASN A 138 4.85 6.45 7.67
CA ASN A 138 6.29 6.61 7.83
C ASN A 138 6.83 7.97 7.33
N LEU A 139 6.00 8.79 6.67
CA LEU A 139 6.32 10.18 6.29
C LEU A 139 5.92 11.20 7.37
N TRP A 140 5.17 10.79 8.41
CA TRP A 140 4.65 11.67 9.47
C TRP A 140 5.21 11.36 10.87
N LEU A 141 6.22 10.49 10.96
CA LEU A 141 7.05 10.24 12.15
C LEU A 141 8.49 10.65 11.82
#